data_AF-A0A3N5UTL8-F1
#
_entry.id   AF-A0A3N5UTL8-F1
#
_cell.length_a   1.000
_cell.length_b   1.000
_cell.length_c   1.000
_cell.angle_alpha   90.00
_cell.angle_beta   90.00
_cell.angle_gamma   90.00
#
_symmetry.space_group_name_H-M   'P 1'
#
loop_
_entity.id
_entity.type
_entity.pdbx_description
1 polymer ?
#
loop_
_entity_poly.entity_id
_entity_poly.type
_entity_poly.pdbx_seq_one_letter_code
_entity_poly.pdbx_strand_id
1 'polypeptide(L)'
;MPKQRSAGTISGSKSRIPLAPKGSSPPGSSPAKRNSGSSMEVFAMETETPKHAPILNIAWTRVAHLDALSNKRSRGHYRIRRWIAIFGVLATLFAILTQLFLPDNSGISPLLALAAKALFVATPALAAALAFLATKKYSNGDWLITRAGAEEIQKEIYFYRTILQKKKTRRSYLLKRLAEIQRQVYRGLNGEFSFETYTGQIPPNYYPDDPTSDPGFADLTGEEYFKYRLENQLAWHNKEINEYKTERDRLIILVVAAGALGTIFAAWGGGLSLWVAFTASVTTALIGWQELRNIEVVVRNYSKVVLELTILYDHWVNLEPEERTNAEFYKMVRGCEDVLWAQNTEYIRSMQETLKDNSLDEDAGLINRVIQESVESAARTKQAMREDLLGFAEESLQEAEQKVDETFKAVLGTLAEEASSEIVQQELEAMGKVVVQTAENVMERASAFTASLAQIAEEFAHIEIGRDTTKEELNAILARYPKTNDVKG
;
A
#
# COMPACT_ATOMS: atom_id res chain seq x y z
N MET A 1 1.00 -6.71 -47.81
CA MET A 1 0.74 -5.75 -46.72
C MET A 1 -0.68 -5.20 -46.88
N PRO A 2 -1.56 -5.49 -45.91
CA PRO A 2 -2.27 -4.40 -45.24
C PRO A 2 -2.43 -4.62 -43.72
N LYS A 3 -3.06 -3.61 -43.11
CA LYS A 3 -3.11 -3.19 -41.71
C LYS A 3 -3.83 -4.13 -40.72
N GLN A 4 -3.23 -4.12 -39.53
CA GLN A 4 -3.71 -4.24 -38.15
C GLN A 4 -5.21 -3.99 -37.80
N ARG A 5 -5.60 -4.77 -36.77
CA ARG A 5 -6.44 -4.48 -35.57
C ARG A 5 -7.98 -4.57 -35.64
N SER A 6 -8.49 -5.55 -34.88
CA SER A 6 -9.76 -5.52 -34.13
C SER A 6 -9.63 -6.59 -33.02
N ALA A 7 -9.22 -6.23 -31.81
CA ALA A 7 -10.11 -5.91 -30.66
C ALA A 7 -11.02 -7.08 -30.26
N GLY A 8 -10.45 -8.09 -29.59
CA GLY A 8 -11.18 -9.12 -28.87
C GLY A 8 -11.45 -8.69 -27.43
N THR A 9 -12.72 -8.48 -27.11
CA THR A 9 -13.23 -8.13 -25.79
C THR A 9 -13.04 -9.30 -24.81
N ILE A 10 -12.09 -9.21 -23.89
CA ILE A 10 -11.94 -10.16 -22.79
C ILE A 10 -12.89 -9.74 -21.66
N SER A 11 -14.02 -10.42 -21.57
CA SER A 11 -14.94 -10.36 -20.43
C SER A 11 -14.31 -11.07 -19.23
N GLY A 12 -13.63 -10.31 -18.37
CA GLY A 12 -13.07 -10.79 -17.11
C GLY A 12 -14.16 -11.12 -16.09
N SER A 13 -14.51 -12.40 -16.00
CA SER A 13 -15.31 -12.98 -14.91
C SER A 13 -14.57 -12.82 -13.58
N LYS A 14 -15.10 -11.97 -12.69
CA LYS A 14 -14.61 -11.77 -11.32
C LYS A 14 -14.95 -13.00 -10.46
N SER A 15 -14.05 -13.98 -10.42
CA SER A 15 -14.09 -15.03 -9.39
C SER A 15 -13.44 -14.53 -8.11
N ARG A 16 -14.26 -13.90 -7.24
CA ARG A 16 -13.96 -13.77 -5.81
C ARG A 16 -13.73 -15.17 -5.22
N ILE A 17 -12.82 -15.27 -4.26
CA ILE A 17 -12.82 -16.35 -3.27
C ILE A 17 -14.27 -16.57 -2.81
N PRO A 18 -14.87 -17.76 -2.96
CA PRO A 18 -16.24 -17.98 -2.54
C PRO A 18 -16.27 -17.86 -1.02
N LEU A 19 -16.89 -16.77 -0.55
CA LEU A 19 -17.49 -16.73 0.76
C LEU A 19 -18.56 -17.83 0.80
N ALA A 20 -18.48 -18.71 1.80
CA ALA A 20 -19.51 -19.69 2.09
C ALA A 20 -20.91 -19.02 2.11
N PRO A 21 -21.94 -19.62 1.48
CA PRO A 21 -23.29 -19.08 1.53
C PRO A 21 -23.86 -19.20 2.96
N LYS A 22 -24.42 -18.10 3.46
CA LYS A 22 -25.31 -18.11 4.63
C LYS A 22 -26.56 -18.90 4.25
N GLY A 23 -26.73 -20.09 4.83
CA GLY A 23 -28.00 -20.81 4.81
C GLY A 23 -29.04 -20.07 5.66
N SER A 24 -29.99 -19.43 5.00
CA SER A 24 -31.25 -19.00 5.62
C SER A 24 -32.18 -20.22 5.74
N SER A 25 -32.45 -20.67 6.96
CA SER A 25 -33.51 -21.64 7.24
C SER A 25 -34.88 -21.06 6.87
N PRO A 26 -35.75 -21.77 6.13
CA PRO A 26 -37.15 -21.38 6.03
C PRO A 26 -37.91 -21.79 7.31
N PRO A 27 -38.96 -21.06 7.71
CA PRO A 27 -39.75 -21.39 8.88
C PRO A 27 -40.64 -22.61 8.61
N GLY A 28 -40.79 -23.43 9.64
CA GLY A 28 -41.56 -24.66 9.61
C GLY A 28 -43.04 -24.45 9.28
N SER A 29 -43.57 -25.40 8.52
CA SER A 29 -45.01 -25.68 8.46
C SER A 29 -45.22 -27.16 8.82
N SER A 30 -46.18 -27.39 9.71
CA SER A 30 -46.63 -28.69 10.20
C SER A 30 -48.04 -28.98 9.62
N PRO A 31 -48.63 -30.18 9.78
CA PRO A 31 -48.75 -31.17 8.72
C PRO A 31 -50.21 -31.36 8.25
N ALA A 32 -50.38 -31.91 7.04
CA ALA A 32 -51.67 -32.39 6.54
C ALA A 32 -51.59 -33.89 6.16
N LYS A 33 -52.52 -34.66 6.72
CA LYS A 33 -52.78 -36.09 6.49
C LYS A 33 -53.17 -36.42 5.04
N ARG A 34 -52.69 -37.58 4.54
CA ARG A 34 -53.36 -38.64 3.71
C ARG A 34 -52.29 -39.36 2.88
N ASN A 35 -52.43 -40.60 2.42
CA ASN A 35 -53.10 -41.83 2.85
C ASN A 35 -52.47 -42.93 1.96
N SER A 36 -52.29 -44.13 2.49
CA SER A 36 -52.19 -45.45 1.82
C SER A 36 -51.39 -45.62 0.51
N GLY A 37 -50.46 -46.60 0.51
CA GLY A 37 -50.31 -47.49 -0.65
C GLY A 37 -48.88 -47.87 -1.06
N SER A 38 -48.61 -49.17 -0.94
CA SER A 38 -47.61 -49.95 -1.68
C SER A 38 -46.17 -49.93 -1.17
N SER A 39 -45.90 -50.94 -0.33
CA SER A 39 -44.59 -51.47 0.02
C SER A 39 -43.86 -51.94 -1.24
N MET A 40 -42.93 -51.12 -1.75
CA MET A 40 -41.75 -51.63 -2.44
C MET A 40 -40.61 -51.54 -1.43
N GLU A 41 -40.17 -52.70 -0.93
CA GLU A 41 -38.87 -52.85 -0.29
C GLU A 41 -37.80 -52.42 -1.30
N VAL A 42 -37.48 -51.14 -1.30
CA VAL A 42 -36.21 -50.65 -1.81
C VAL A 42 -35.18 -51.23 -0.85
N PHE A 43 -34.44 -52.24 -1.32
CA PHE A 43 -33.17 -52.64 -0.73
C PHE A 43 -32.32 -51.37 -0.59
N ALA A 44 -32.37 -50.75 0.59
CA ALA A 44 -31.37 -49.81 1.00
C ALA A 44 -30.08 -50.62 1.08
N MET A 45 -29.31 -50.61 -0.01
CA MET A 45 -27.86 -50.78 0.12
C MET A 45 -27.47 -49.70 1.11
N GLU A 46 -27.26 -50.09 2.36
CA GLU A 46 -26.40 -49.37 3.28
C GLU A 46 -25.05 -49.28 2.55
N THR A 47 -24.87 -48.20 1.79
CA THR A 47 -23.55 -47.77 1.36
C THR A 47 -22.84 -47.44 2.65
N GLU A 48 -22.16 -48.43 3.24
CA GLU A 48 -21.26 -48.26 4.37
C GLU A 48 -20.35 -47.09 3.99
N THR A 49 -20.60 -45.93 4.60
CA THR A 49 -19.77 -44.75 4.39
C THR A 49 -18.33 -45.18 4.69
N PRO A 50 -17.39 -45.03 3.75
CA PRO A 50 -16.04 -45.55 3.90
C PRO A 50 -15.47 -45.06 5.22
N LYS A 51 -15.02 -46.03 6.04
CA LYS A 51 -14.61 -45.82 7.43
C LYS A 51 -13.30 -45.02 7.46
N HIS A 52 -13.38 -43.70 7.26
CA HIS A 52 -12.22 -42.82 7.20
C HIS A 52 -11.40 -42.89 8.49
N ALA A 53 -10.07 -42.77 8.37
CA ALA A 53 -9.21 -42.74 9.54
C ALA A 53 -9.60 -41.53 10.42
N PRO A 54 -10.08 -41.72 11.66
CA PRO A 54 -10.63 -40.64 12.47
C PRO A 54 -9.59 -39.53 12.76
N ILE A 55 -8.30 -39.87 12.69
CA ILE A 55 -7.21 -38.92 12.88
C ILE A 55 -7.11 -37.87 11.77
N LEU A 56 -7.45 -38.21 10.52
CA LEU A 56 -7.42 -37.26 9.40
C LEU A 56 -8.55 -36.24 9.53
N ASN A 57 -9.73 -36.67 9.99
CA ASN A 57 -10.83 -35.75 10.28
C ASN A 57 -10.43 -34.74 11.36
N ILE A 58 -9.81 -35.20 12.45
CA ILE A 58 -9.28 -34.31 13.51
C ILE A 58 -8.23 -33.35 12.94
N ALA A 59 -7.32 -33.82 12.09
CA ALA A 59 -6.28 -33.00 11.50
C ALA A 59 -6.87 -31.91 10.59
N TRP A 60 -7.75 -32.28 9.64
CA TRP A 60 -8.40 -31.32 8.75
C TRP A 60 -9.29 -30.33 9.50
N THR A 61 -9.99 -30.77 10.54
CA THR A 61 -10.77 -29.88 11.41
C THR A 61 -9.87 -28.82 12.05
N ARG A 62 -8.68 -29.20 12.51
CA ARG A 62 -7.70 -28.25 13.09
C ARG A 62 -7.17 -27.27 12.04
N VAL A 63 -6.86 -27.74 10.82
CA VAL A 63 -6.49 -26.86 9.70
C VAL A 63 -7.60 -25.83 9.46
N ALA A 64 -8.85 -26.28 9.34
CA ALA A 64 -9.99 -25.41 9.08
C ALA A 64 -10.20 -24.36 10.19
N HIS A 65 -10.08 -24.75 11.47
CA HIS A 65 -10.15 -23.80 12.59
C HIS A 65 -9.04 -22.75 12.53
N LEU A 66 -7.79 -23.18 12.33
CA LEU A 66 -6.63 -22.30 12.32
C LEU A 66 -6.65 -21.35 11.13
N ASP A 67 -6.99 -21.85 9.94
CA ASP A 67 -7.09 -21.03 8.73
C ASP A 67 -8.25 -20.03 8.80
N ALA A 68 -9.43 -20.45 9.28
CA ALA A 68 -10.55 -19.54 9.49
C ALA A 68 -10.21 -18.43 10.49
N LEU A 69 -9.52 -18.77 11.58
CA LEU A 69 -9.07 -17.80 12.59
C LEU A 69 -8.04 -16.83 12.02
N SER A 70 -7.06 -17.34 11.26
CA SER A 70 -6.05 -16.52 10.59
C SER A 70 -6.69 -15.53 9.62
N ASN A 71 -7.61 -16.01 8.77
CA ASN A 71 -8.34 -15.19 7.80
C ASN A 71 -9.21 -14.12 8.48
N LYS A 72 -9.86 -14.46 9.59
CA LYS A 72 -10.67 -13.50 10.35
C LYS A 72 -9.80 -12.41 10.98
N ARG A 73 -8.70 -12.79 11.63
CA ARG A 73 -7.79 -11.85 12.32
C ARG A 73 -7.05 -10.94 11.33
N SER A 74 -6.52 -11.49 10.24
CA SER A 74 -5.83 -10.71 9.18
C SER A 74 -6.75 -9.67 8.54
N ARG A 75 -7.99 -10.04 8.16
CA ARG A 75 -8.97 -9.08 7.63
C ARG A 75 -9.30 -7.98 8.65
N GLY A 76 -9.41 -8.33 9.93
CA GLY A 76 -9.61 -7.36 11.01
C GLY A 76 -8.49 -6.34 11.08
N HIS A 77 -7.23 -6.81 11.08
CA HIS A 77 -6.03 -5.98 11.09
C HIS A 77 -6.01 -4.99 9.92
N TYR A 78 -6.12 -5.49 8.68
CA TYR A 78 -6.11 -4.65 7.48
C TYR A 78 -7.29 -3.67 7.44
N ARG A 79 -8.47 -4.07 7.92
CA ARG A 79 -9.64 -3.18 7.95
C ARG A 79 -9.42 -1.99 8.89
N ILE A 80 -8.85 -2.21 10.07
CA ILE A 80 -8.59 -1.10 11.01
C ILE A 80 -7.51 -0.17 10.46
N ARG A 81 -6.42 -0.72 9.93
CA ARG A 81 -5.35 0.07 9.29
C ARG A 81 -5.87 0.91 8.12
N ARG A 82 -6.76 0.37 7.31
CA ARG A 82 -7.44 1.11 6.24
C ARG A 82 -8.24 2.30 6.80
N TRP A 83 -8.95 2.13 7.90
CA TRP A 83 -9.68 3.23 8.55
C TRP A 83 -8.76 4.30 9.12
N ILE A 84 -7.63 3.91 9.71
CA ILE A 84 -6.61 4.86 10.19
C ILE A 84 -6.11 5.74 9.02
N ALA A 85 -5.75 5.13 7.90
CA ALA A 85 -5.32 5.85 6.70
C ALA A 85 -6.42 6.79 6.17
N ILE A 86 -7.67 6.32 6.09
CA ILE A 86 -8.82 7.14 5.67
C ILE A 86 -9.00 8.34 6.62
N PHE A 87 -8.93 8.15 7.93
CA PHE A 87 -9.06 9.26 8.87
C PHE A 87 -7.87 10.23 8.78
N GLY A 88 -6.65 9.75 8.51
CA GLY A 88 -5.52 10.64 8.22
C GLY A 88 -5.79 11.59 7.05
N VAL A 89 -6.30 11.07 5.94
CA VAL A 89 -6.69 11.87 4.75
C VAL A 89 -7.90 12.77 5.02
N LEU A 90 -8.88 12.30 5.80
CA LEU A 90 -10.03 13.13 6.18
C LEU A 90 -9.63 14.28 7.11
N ALA A 91 -8.65 14.08 7.99
CA ALA A 91 -8.16 15.13 8.86
C ALA A 91 -7.55 16.30 8.07
N THR A 92 -6.73 16.01 7.05
CA THR A 92 -6.17 17.04 6.16
C THR A 92 -7.26 17.72 5.34
N LEU A 93 -8.25 16.97 4.84
CA LEU A 93 -9.41 17.54 4.16
C LEU A 93 -10.17 18.52 5.05
N PHE A 94 -10.51 18.12 6.28
CA PHE A 94 -11.24 19.00 7.20
C PHE A 94 -10.41 20.20 7.66
N ALA A 95 -9.08 20.07 7.76
CA ALA A 95 -8.19 21.20 8.02
C ALA A 95 -8.35 22.27 6.92
N ILE A 96 -8.27 21.85 5.66
CA ILE A 96 -8.38 22.73 4.48
C ILE A 96 -9.78 23.35 4.42
N LEU A 97 -10.84 22.55 4.59
CA LEU A 97 -12.22 23.04 4.56
C LEU A 97 -12.49 24.07 5.67
N THR A 98 -11.96 23.83 6.87
CA THR A 98 -12.10 24.76 8.00
C THR A 98 -11.36 26.07 7.71
N GLN A 99 -10.15 26.00 7.13
CA GLN A 99 -9.39 27.19 6.77
C GLN A 99 -10.03 28.00 5.63
N LEU A 100 -10.57 27.33 4.61
CA LEU A 100 -11.10 27.99 3.41
C LEU A 100 -12.49 28.59 3.63
N PHE A 101 -13.37 27.86 4.32
CA PHE A 101 -14.79 28.23 4.42
C PHE A 101 -15.18 28.85 5.75
N LEU A 102 -14.38 28.73 6.81
CA LEU A 102 -14.71 29.29 8.13
C LEU A 102 -13.79 30.43 8.60
N PRO A 103 -13.45 31.43 7.76
CA PRO A 103 -12.91 32.67 8.30
C PRO A 103 -13.97 33.38 9.16
N ASP A 104 -13.51 34.14 10.17
CA ASP A 104 -14.33 34.73 11.23
C ASP A 104 -15.49 35.64 10.75
N ASN A 105 -15.52 36.01 9.46
CA ASN A 105 -16.51 36.88 8.83
C ASN A 105 -17.31 36.24 7.68
N SER A 106 -17.32 34.91 7.54
CA SER A 106 -17.90 34.20 6.39
C SER A 106 -19.44 34.19 6.30
N GLY A 107 -20.16 34.71 7.30
CA GLY A 107 -21.63 34.71 7.33
C GLY A 107 -22.27 33.31 7.43
N ILE A 108 -21.46 32.26 7.61
CA ILE A 108 -21.91 30.89 7.75
C ILE A 108 -22.57 30.69 9.12
N SER A 109 -23.63 29.87 9.17
CA SER A 109 -24.31 29.57 10.43
C SER A 109 -23.31 29.05 11.49
N PRO A 110 -23.39 29.53 12.75
CA PRO A 110 -22.47 29.14 13.81
C PRO A 110 -22.49 27.63 14.09
N LEU A 111 -23.62 26.97 13.81
CA LEU A 111 -23.78 25.52 13.97
C LEU A 111 -22.92 24.73 12.97
N LEU A 112 -22.85 25.16 11.70
CA LEU A 112 -22.00 24.51 10.70
C LEU A 112 -20.51 24.72 11.02
N ALA A 113 -20.14 25.92 11.49
CA ALA A 113 -18.79 26.23 11.94
C ALA A 113 -18.36 25.34 13.12
N LEU A 114 -19.24 25.18 14.11
CA LEU A 114 -19.01 24.29 15.24
C LEU A 114 -18.87 22.83 14.80
N ALA A 115 -19.75 22.37 13.90
CA ALA A 115 -19.72 21.00 13.40
C ALA A 115 -18.41 20.68 12.65
N ALA A 116 -17.94 21.58 11.79
CA ALA A 116 -16.68 21.41 11.07
C ALA A 116 -15.46 21.40 12.01
N LYS A 117 -15.40 22.33 12.98
CA LYS A 117 -14.36 22.33 14.02
C LYS A 117 -14.38 21.05 14.85
N ALA A 118 -15.56 20.55 15.21
CA ALA A 118 -15.71 19.29 15.91
C ALA A 118 -15.21 18.11 15.07
N LEU A 119 -15.51 18.06 13.77
CA LEU A 119 -15.05 17.01 12.86
C LEU A 119 -13.53 17.04 12.68
N PHE A 120 -12.94 18.23 12.55
CA PHE A 120 -11.49 18.43 12.44
C PHE A 120 -10.75 17.88 13.67
N VAL A 121 -11.27 18.13 14.89
CA VAL A 121 -10.67 17.60 16.13
C VAL A 121 -10.97 16.11 16.34
N ALA A 122 -12.19 15.67 16.02
CA ALA A 122 -12.60 14.29 16.24
C ALA A 122 -11.85 13.30 15.33
N THR A 123 -11.49 13.70 14.11
CA THR A 123 -10.90 12.79 13.12
C THR A 123 -9.53 12.24 13.55
N PRO A 124 -8.52 13.07 13.90
CA PRO A 124 -7.24 12.59 14.43
C PRO A 124 -7.41 11.81 15.75
N ALA A 125 -8.33 12.22 16.61
CA ALA A 125 -8.60 11.53 17.88
C ALA A 125 -9.13 10.10 17.65
N LEU A 126 -10.05 9.93 16.71
CA LEU A 126 -10.56 8.61 16.32
C LEU A 126 -9.46 7.75 15.65
N ALA A 127 -8.62 8.34 14.81
CA ALA A 127 -7.49 7.65 14.21
C ALA A 127 -6.50 7.14 15.28
N ALA A 128 -6.16 7.98 16.26
CA ALA A 128 -5.30 7.60 17.39
C ALA A 128 -5.93 6.50 18.26
N ALA A 129 -7.22 6.60 18.57
CA ALA A 129 -7.94 5.56 19.31
C ALA A 129 -7.95 4.22 18.55
N LEU A 130 -8.16 4.25 17.23
CA LEU A 130 -8.09 3.06 16.39
C LEU A 130 -6.67 2.49 16.30
N ALA A 131 -5.64 3.33 16.20
CA ALA A 131 -4.25 2.89 16.22
C ALA A 131 -3.92 2.18 17.54
N PHE A 132 -4.30 2.76 18.68
CA PHE A 132 -4.15 2.12 19.98
C PHE A 132 -4.85 0.75 20.06
N LEU A 133 -6.11 0.67 19.59
CA LEU A 133 -6.84 -0.59 19.53
C LEU A 133 -6.19 -1.59 18.57
N ALA A 134 -5.66 -1.14 17.44
CA ALA A 134 -4.98 -1.98 16.47
C ALA A 134 -3.73 -2.60 17.10
N THR A 135 -2.89 -1.79 17.74
CA THR A 135 -1.66 -2.25 18.40
C THR A 135 -1.99 -3.25 19.50
N LYS A 136 -2.90 -2.91 20.42
CA LYS A 136 -3.22 -3.81 21.54
C LYS A 136 -3.81 -5.15 21.10
N LYS A 137 -4.56 -5.17 19.99
CA LYS A 137 -5.27 -6.37 19.51
C LYS A 137 -4.49 -7.19 18.48
N TYR A 138 -3.57 -6.58 17.74
CA TYR A 138 -2.92 -7.20 16.59
C TYR A 138 -1.38 -7.13 16.63
N SER A 139 -0.75 -6.58 17.66
CA SER A 139 0.72 -6.46 17.76
C SER A 139 1.46 -7.81 17.68
N ASN A 140 0.83 -8.90 18.13
CA ASN A 140 1.50 -10.18 18.28
C ASN A 140 1.55 -11.00 16.98
N GLY A 141 0.91 -10.53 15.90
CA GLY A 141 0.91 -11.27 14.64
C GLY A 141 0.18 -12.61 14.73
N ASP A 142 -0.81 -12.76 15.61
CA ASP A 142 -1.49 -14.03 15.89
C ASP A 142 -2.05 -14.76 14.66
N TRP A 143 -2.46 -14.01 13.63
CA TRP A 143 -2.93 -14.59 12.37
C TRP A 143 -1.80 -15.31 11.62
N LEU A 144 -0.55 -14.85 11.77
CA LEU A 144 0.62 -15.50 11.19
C LEU A 144 0.92 -16.82 11.91
N ILE A 145 0.85 -16.83 13.24
CA ILE A 145 1.06 -18.05 14.06
C ILE A 145 0.00 -19.11 13.74
N THR A 146 -1.26 -18.69 13.65
CA THR A 146 -2.37 -19.61 13.30
C THR A 146 -2.25 -20.11 11.87
N ARG A 147 -1.88 -19.26 10.92
CA ARG A 147 -1.55 -19.68 9.54
C ARG A 147 -0.39 -20.68 9.51
N ALA A 148 0.66 -20.42 10.27
CA ALA A 148 1.82 -21.30 10.40
C ALA A 148 1.39 -22.71 10.82
N GLY A 149 0.60 -22.79 11.89
CA GLY A 149 0.09 -24.06 12.39
C GLY A 149 -0.83 -24.77 11.41
N ALA A 150 -1.65 -24.04 10.64
CA ALA A 150 -2.51 -24.64 9.62
C ALA A 150 -1.69 -25.31 8.51
N GLU A 151 -0.71 -24.59 7.96
CA GLU A 151 0.18 -25.09 6.91
C GLU A 151 1.07 -26.24 7.40
N GLU A 152 1.57 -26.18 8.64
CA GLU A 152 2.35 -27.27 9.23
C GLU A 152 1.51 -28.54 9.37
N ILE A 153 0.27 -28.43 9.86
CA ILE A 153 -0.64 -29.57 9.94
C ILE A 153 -0.96 -30.10 8.53
N GLN A 154 -1.17 -29.23 7.55
CA GLN A 154 -1.45 -29.65 6.17
C GLN A 154 -0.29 -30.45 5.57
N LYS A 155 0.96 -29.98 5.78
CA LYS A 155 2.17 -30.74 5.44
C LYS A 155 2.18 -32.14 6.09
N GLU A 156 1.88 -32.23 7.38
CA GLU A 156 1.85 -33.51 8.10
C GLU A 156 0.72 -34.44 7.62
N ILE A 157 -0.43 -33.89 7.21
CA ILE A 157 -1.51 -34.65 6.56
C ILE A 157 -1.02 -35.27 5.25
N TYR A 158 -0.34 -34.49 4.41
CA TYR A 158 0.18 -35.01 3.14
C TYR A 158 1.27 -36.07 3.37
N PHE A 159 2.20 -35.89 4.32
CA PHE A 159 3.16 -36.94 4.68
C PHE A 159 2.49 -38.21 5.22
N TYR A 160 1.44 -38.07 6.02
CA TYR A 160 0.66 -39.20 6.52
C TYR A 160 0.05 -40.02 5.38
N ARG A 161 -0.50 -39.33 4.38
CA ARG A 161 -1.22 -39.90 3.23
C ARG A 161 -0.30 -40.38 2.12
N THR A 162 0.99 -40.07 2.14
CA THR A 162 1.96 -40.41 1.08
C THR A 162 3.11 -41.28 1.62
N ILE A 163 4.08 -40.68 2.32
CA ILE A 163 5.32 -41.33 2.76
C ILE A 163 5.07 -42.37 3.85
N LEU A 164 4.06 -42.16 4.69
CA LEU A 164 3.80 -43.01 5.86
C LEU A 164 2.75 -44.10 5.62
N GLN A 165 2.22 -44.25 4.40
CA GLN A 165 1.16 -45.22 4.06
C GLN A 165 1.43 -46.62 4.61
N LYS A 166 2.63 -47.14 4.38
CA LYS A 166 3.03 -48.51 4.72
C LYS A 166 3.47 -48.67 6.18
N LYS A 167 3.53 -47.59 6.97
CA LYS A 167 4.00 -47.62 8.36
C LYS A 167 2.85 -47.83 9.34
N LYS A 168 2.91 -48.91 10.13
CA LYS A 168 1.92 -49.21 11.19
C LYS A 168 1.81 -48.09 12.24
N THR A 169 2.90 -47.35 12.46
CA THR A 169 2.98 -46.23 13.43
C THR A 169 2.51 -44.89 12.88
N ARG A 170 1.99 -44.82 11.64
CA ARG A 170 1.59 -43.53 11.04
C ARG A 170 0.56 -42.75 11.86
N ARG A 171 -0.39 -43.46 12.49
CA ARG A 171 -1.43 -42.83 13.33
C ARG A 171 -0.84 -42.19 14.58
N SER A 172 0.07 -42.89 15.28
CA SER A 172 0.71 -42.34 16.47
C SER A 172 1.66 -41.20 16.13
N TYR A 173 2.33 -41.27 14.96
CA TYR A 173 3.11 -40.17 14.42
C TYR A 173 2.27 -38.89 14.23
N LEU A 174 1.17 -38.96 13.48
CA LEU A 174 0.35 -37.79 13.20
C LEU A 174 -0.25 -37.23 14.49
N LEU A 175 -0.73 -38.08 15.40
CA LEU A 175 -1.24 -37.63 16.70
C LEU A 175 -0.19 -36.87 17.51
N LYS A 176 1.06 -37.37 17.55
CA LYS A 176 2.18 -36.72 18.23
C LYS A 176 2.49 -35.36 17.60
N ARG A 177 2.59 -35.29 16.27
CA ARG A 177 2.86 -34.04 15.54
C ARG A 177 1.75 -33.01 15.73
N LEU A 178 0.48 -33.41 15.64
CA LEU A 178 -0.66 -32.52 15.91
C LEU A 178 -0.61 -31.91 17.32
N ALA A 179 -0.18 -32.69 18.33
CA ALA A 179 -0.04 -32.19 19.69
C ALA A 179 1.15 -31.23 19.86
N GLU A 180 2.26 -31.48 19.18
CA GLU A 180 3.43 -30.59 19.14
C GLU A 180 3.09 -29.25 18.50
N ILE A 181 2.48 -29.27 17.32
CA ILE A 181 2.06 -28.06 16.59
C ILE A 181 1.05 -27.26 17.43
N GLN A 182 0.07 -27.93 18.02
CA GLN A 182 -0.90 -27.26 18.88
C GLN A 182 -0.25 -26.55 20.08
N ARG A 183 0.77 -27.15 20.70
CA ARG A 183 1.53 -26.51 21.79
C ARG A 183 2.36 -25.33 21.29
N GLN A 184 2.94 -25.43 20.10
CA GLN A 184 3.68 -24.32 19.50
C GLN A 184 2.76 -23.15 19.19
N VAL A 185 1.60 -23.41 18.57
CA VAL A 185 0.57 -22.38 18.32
C VAL A 185 0.11 -21.76 19.65
N TYR A 186 -0.20 -22.58 20.67
CA TYR A 186 -0.60 -22.09 21.99
C TYR A 186 0.45 -21.16 22.61
N ARG A 187 1.74 -21.53 22.56
CA ARG A 187 2.84 -20.70 23.05
C ARG A 187 2.98 -19.41 22.24
N GLY A 188 2.87 -19.50 20.92
CA GLY A 188 2.93 -18.33 20.04
C GLY A 188 1.80 -17.33 20.31
N LEU A 189 0.61 -17.82 20.65
CA LEU A 189 -0.54 -16.99 21.01
C LEU A 189 -0.53 -16.52 22.48
N ASN A 190 0.62 -16.56 23.16
CA ASN A 190 0.77 -16.15 24.57
C ASN A 190 -0.22 -16.86 25.52
N GLY A 191 -0.62 -18.08 25.19
CA GLY A 191 -1.56 -18.88 25.97
C GLY A 191 -3.05 -18.54 25.77
N GLU A 192 -3.38 -17.59 24.89
CA GLU A 192 -4.78 -17.31 24.54
C GLU A 192 -5.22 -18.23 23.39
N PHE A 193 -5.97 -19.27 23.73
CA PHE A 193 -6.39 -20.29 22.76
C PHE A 193 -7.91 -20.43 22.76
N SER A 194 -8.58 -19.55 22.01
CA SER A 194 -10.01 -19.62 21.75
C SER A 194 -10.26 -19.82 20.26
N PHE A 195 -10.92 -20.93 19.91
CA PHE A 195 -11.41 -21.18 18.56
C PHE A 195 -12.91 -20.97 18.50
N GLU A 196 -13.35 -20.24 17.49
CA GLU A 196 -14.72 -20.38 17.02
C GLU A 196 -14.84 -21.73 16.32
N THR A 197 -15.92 -22.44 16.60
CA THR A 197 -16.20 -23.72 15.95
C THR A 197 -16.37 -23.48 14.45
N TYR A 198 -15.57 -24.18 13.65
CA TYR A 198 -15.69 -24.17 12.20
C TYR A 198 -16.89 -25.04 11.82
N THR A 199 -17.81 -24.46 11.05
CA THR A 199 -19.07 -25.10 10.63
C THR A 199 -19.11 -25.46 9.15
N GLY A 200 -18.01 -25.23 8.43
CA GLY A 200 -17.90 -25.55 7.00
C GLY A 200 -17.59 -27.02 6.73
N GLN A 201 -17.41 -27.34 5.44
CA GLN A 201 -17.05 -28.69 5.00
C GLN A 201 -15.60 -29.03 5.35
N ILE A 202 -15.34 -30.32 5.59
CA ILE A 202 -14.04 -30.86 5.94
C ILE A 202 -13.71 -31.94 4.91
N PRO A 203 -12.58 -31.87 4.18
CA PRO A 203 -11.53 -30.85 4.24
C PRO A 203 -11.98 -29.45 3.78
N PRO A 204 -11.32 -28.38 4.27
CA PRO A 204 -11.56 -27.05 3.73
C PRO A 204 -11.18 -27.02 2.24
N ASN A 205 -11.99 -26.35 1.42
CA ASN A 205 -11.83 -26.23 -0.05
C ASN A 205 -12.05 -27.53 -0.85
N TYR A 206 -12.71 -28.54 -0.28
CA TYR A 206 -13.20 -29.68 -1.06
C TYR A 206 -14.46 -29.28 -1.86
N TYR A 207 -14.45 -29.54 -3.16
CA TYR A 207 -15.58 -29.32 -4.06
C TYR A 207 -15.97 -30.68 -4.68
N PRO A 208 -17.12 -31.26 -4.28
CA PRO A 208 -17.54 -32.59 -4.76
C PRO A 208 -17.68 -32.69 -6.28
N ASP A 209 -18.04 -31.57 -6.92
CA ASP A 209 -18.26 -31.49 -8.36
C ASP A 209 -16.96 -31.32 -9.17
N ASP A 210 -15.84 -31.04 -8.50
CA ASP A 210 -14.55 -30.83 -9.13
C ASP A 210 -13.66 -32.08 -8.99
N PRO A 211 -13.39 -32.81 -10.09
CA PRO A 211 -12.53 -34.00 -10.06
C PRO A 211 -11.06 -33.69 -9.80
N THR A 212 -10.69 -32.41 -9.73
CA THR A 212 -9.35 -31.95 -9.32
C THR A 212 -9.27 -31.61 -7.83
N SER A 213 -10.39 -31.69 -7.11
CA SER A 213 -10.45 -31.41 -5.68
C SER A 213 -10.13 -32.65 -4.84
N ASP A 214 -9.23 -32.48 -3.87
CA ASP A 214 -8.79 -33.55 -2.99
C ASP A 214 -9.87 -33.91 -1.94
N PRO A 215 -10.38 -35.15 -1.89
CA PRO A 215 -11.29 -35.59 -0.84
C PRO A 215 -10.65 -35.63 0.56
N GLY A 216 -9.32 -35.64 0.64
CA GLY A 216 -8.54 -35.45 1.86
C GLY A 216 -8.38 -36.65 2.80
N PHE A 217 -9.15 -37.73 2.62
CA PHE A 217 -9.18 -38.85 3.58
C PHE A 217 -8.48 -40.13 3.13
N ALA A 218 -8.24 -40.30 1.82
CA ALA A 218 -7.60 -41.48 1.26
C ALA A 218 -6.07 -41.31 1.19
N ASP A 219 -5.36 -42.44 1.19
CA ASP A 219 -3.94 -42.46 0.84
C ASP A 219 -3.76 -42.03 -0.63
N LEU A 220 -2.68 -41.30 -0.91
CA LEU A 220 -2.42 -40.66 -2.20
C LEU A 220 -1.33 -41.38 -2.98
N THR A 221 -1.61 -41.70 -4.24
CA THR A 221 -0.59 -42.10 -5.21
C THR A 221 0.26 -40.91 -5.66
N GLY A 222 1.33 -41.17 -6.42
CA GLY A 222 2.17 -40.11 -7.00
C GLY A 222 1.38 -39.13 -7.85
N GLU A 223 0.54 -39.63 -8.76
CA GLU A 223 -0.28 -38.79 -9.63
C GLU A 223 -1.32 -37.96 -8.87
N GLU A 224 -1.96 -38.58 -7.87
CA GLU A 224 -2.96 -37.86 -7.07
C GLU A 224 -2.30 -36.76 -6.23
N TYR A 225 -1.14 -37.02 -5.61
CA TYR A 225 -0.41 -35.97 -4.91
C TYR A 225 0.05 -34.87 -5.86
N PHE A 226 0.60 -35.23 -7.01
CA PHE A 226 1.03 -34.28 -8.04
C PHE A 226 -0.12 -33.33 -8.42
N LYS A 227 -1.29 -33.88 -8.74
CA LYS A 227 -2.48 -33.11 -9.13
C LYS A 227 -3.03 -32.27 -7.99
N TYR A 228 -3.32 -32.91 -6.85
CA TYR A 228 -4.05 -32.29 -5.76
C TYR A 228 -3.23 -31.28 -4.96
N ARG A 229 -1.91 -31.49 -4.87
CA ARG A 229 -1.03 -30.67 -4.05
C ARG A 229 -0.07 -29.85 -4.90
N LEU A 230 0.77 -30.48 -5.71
CA LEU A 230 1.83 -29.74 -6.42
C LEU A 230 1.26 -28.79 -7.48
N GLU A 231 0.46 -29.30 -8.41
CA GLU A 231 -0.15 -28.53 -9.50
C GLU A 231 -1.11 -27.46 -8.96
N ASN A 232 -1.96 -27.83 -8.00
CA ASN A 232 -2.86 -26.88 -7.34
C ASN A 232 -2.12 -25.73 -6.66
N GLN A 233 -1.04 -26.01 -5.92
CA GLN A 233 -0.22 -24.98 -5.26
C GLN A 233 0.51 -24.12 -6.28
N LEU A 234 1.06 -24.71 -7.35
CA LEU A 234 1.70 -23.95 -8.42
C LEU A 234 0.71 -22.99 -9.09
N ALA A 235 -0.50 -23.45 -9.41
CA ALA A 235 -1.55 -22.64 -10.01
C ALA A 235 -2.00 -21.50 -9.07
N TRP A 236 -2.16 -21.80 -7.78
CA TRP A 236 -2.53 -20.81 -6.77
C TRP A 236 -1.46 -19.72 -6.62
N HIS A 237 -0.18 -20.09 -6.46
CA HIS A 237 0.91 -19.11 -6.33
C HIS A 237 1.08 -18.25 -7.59
N ASN A 238 0.96 -18.85 -8.78
CA ASN A 238 0.99 -18.09 -10.04
C ASN A 238 -0.12 -17.05 -10.13
N LYS A 239 -1.34 -17.44 -9.73
CA LYS A 239 -2.48 -16.53 -9.68
C LYS A 239 -2.23 -15.39 -8.68
N GLU A 240 -1.82 -15.71 -7.45
CA GLU A 240 -1.53 -14.72 -6.42
C GLU A 240 -0.46 -13.71 -6.85
N ILE A 241 0.64 -14.15 -7.46
CA ILE A 241 1.65 -13.23 -8.00
C ILE A 241 1.04 -12.20 -8.95
N ASN A 242 0.16 -12.64 -9.86
CA ASN A 242 -0.47 -11.74 -10.83
C ASN A 242 -1.46 -10.77 -10.16
N GLU A 243 -2.19 -11.23 -9.13
CA GLU A 243 -3.09 -10.37 -8.35
C GLU A 243 -2.29 -9.29 -7.59
N TYR A 244 -1.21 -9.68 -6.91
CA TYR A 244 -0.34 -8.75 -6.19
C TYR A 244 0.40 -7.78 -7.12
N LYS A 245 0.86 -8.22 -8.29
CA LYS A 245 1.44 -7.33 -9.32
C LYS A 245 0.41 -6.31 -9.79
N THR A 246 -0.81 -6.75 -10.10
CA THR A 246 -1.90 -5.85 -10.52
C THR A 246 -2.26 -4.86 -9.42
N GLU A 247 -2.27 -5.29 -8.15
CA GLU A 247 -2.50 -4.40 -7.01
C GLU A 247 -1.39 -3.36 -6.86
N ARG A 248 -0.12 -3.77 -6.94
CA ARG A 248 1.04 -2.87 -6.92
C ARG A 248 0.96 -1.82 -8.03
N ASP A 249 0.71 -2.26 -9.27
CA ASP A 249 0.70 -1.37 -10.42
C ASP A 249 -0.44 -0.34 -10.30
N ARG A 250 -1.61 -0.76 -9.77
CA ARG A 250 -2.71 0.18 -9.44
C ARG A 250 -2.30 1.19 -8.36
N LEU A 251 -1.62 0.76 -7.29
CA LEU A 251 -1.18 1.66 -6.22
C LEU A 251 -0.16 2.67 -6.75
N ILE A 252 0.81 2.24 -7.57
CA ILE A 252 1.79 3.12 -8.21
C ILE A 252 1.09 4.18 -9.07
N ILE A 253 0.13 3.78 -9.90
CA ILE A 253 -0.65 4.72 -10.72
C ILE A 253 -1.39 5.74 -9.85
N LEU A 254 -2.00 5.30 -8.75
CA LEU A 254 -2.72 6.19 -7.84
C LEU A 254 -1.77 7.18 -7.12
N VAL A 255 -0.60 6.71 -6.68
CA VAL A 255 0.44 7.55 -6.07
C VAL A 255 0.93 8.62 -7.05
N VAL A 256 1.27 8.22 -8.28
CA VAL A 256 1.71 9.15 -9.33
C VAL A 256 0.61 10.15 -9.69
N ALA A 257 -0.64 9.68 -9.82
CA ALA A 257 -1.77 10.56 -10.12
C ALA A 257 -2.02 11.58 -8.99
N ALA A 258 -1.98 11.15 -7.73
CA ALA A 258 -2.13 12.03 -6.58
C ALA A 258 -0.99 13.07 -6.51
N GLY A 259 0.26 12.64 -6.72
CA GLY A 259 1.42 13.54 -6.80
C GLY A 259 1.31 14.57 -7.93
N ALA A 260 0.95 14.14 -9.13
CA ALA A 260 0.78 15.02 -10.29
C ALA A 260 -0.35 16.05 -10.08
N LEU A 261 -1.47 15.63 -9.49
CA LEU A 261 -2.55 16.55 -9.11
C LEU A 261 -2.07 17.61 -8.11
N GLY A 262 -1.23 17.23 -7.15
CA GLY A 262 -0.61 18.17 -6.22
C GLY A 262 0.22 19.23 -6.92
N THR A 263 1.07 18.84 -7.87
CA THR A 263 1.86 19.78 -8.68
C THR A 263 0.97 20.72 -9.50
N ILE A 264 -0.10 20.20 -10.11
CA ILE A 264 -1.07 21.00 -10.87
C ILE A 264 -1.78 22.03 -9.96
N PHE A 265 -2.22 21.62 -8.76
CA PHE A 265 -2.86 22.52 -7.80
C PHE A 265 -1.93 23.63 -7.31
N ALA A 266 -0.66 23.31 -7.11
CA ALA A 266 0.33 24.31 -6.78
C ALA A 266 0.50 25.33 -7.92
N ALA A 267 0.54 24.88 -9.17
CA ALA A 267 0.90 25.71 -10.32
C ALA A 267 -0.18 26.76 -10.63
N TRP A 268 -1.45 26.41 -10.42
CA TRP A 268 -2.54 27.38 -10.55
C TRP A 268 -2.61 28.41 -9.40
N GLY A 269 -1.94 28.17 -8.28
CA GLY A 269 -1.87 29.11 -7.17
C GLY A 269 -3.21 29.42 -6.51
N GLY A 270 -3.28 30.56 -5.82
CA GLY A 270 -4.48 31.01 -5.11
C GLY A 270 -4.99 30.01 -4.07
N GLY A 271 -6.31 29.85 -3.95
CA GLY A 271 -6.94 28.91 -3.02
C GLY A 271 -6.70 27.42 -3.35
N LEU A 272 -6.23 27.10 -4.57
CA LEU A 272 -5.88 25.73 -4.96
C LEU A 272 -4.59 25.25 -4.30
N SER A 273 -3.69 26.15 -3.91
CA SER A 273 -2.43 25.81 -3.22
C SER A 273 -2.63 25.05 -1.90
N LEU A 274 -3.78 25.23 -1.22
CA LEU A 274 -4.11 24.49 0.00
C LEU A 274 -4.41 23.00 -0.29
N TRP A 275 -4.89 22.67 -1.49
CA TRP A 275 -5.21 21.29 -1.88
C TRP A 275 -3.98 20.42 -2.13
N VAL A 276 -2.80 21.03 -2.25
CA VAL A 276 -1.50 20.33 -2.32
C VAL A 276 -1.31 19.44 -1.09
N ALA A 277 -1.64 19.95 0.10
CA ALA A 277 -1.54 19.19 1.35
C ALA A 277 -2.49 17.97 1.36
N PHE A 278 -3.68 18.11 0.77
CA PHE A 278 -4.62 17.00 0.62
C PHE A 278 -4.05 15.91 -0.30
N THR A 279 -3.58 16.28 -1.49
CA THR A 279 -2.97 15.31 -2.42
C THR A 279 -1.73 14.64 -1.84
N ALA A 280 -0.88 15.38 -1.10
CA ALA A 280 0.26 14.82 -0.39
C ALA A 280 -0.19 13.78 0.65
N SER A 281 -1.23 14.08 1.44
CA SER A 281 -1.75 13.13 2.43
C SER A 281 -2.32 11.85 1.81
N VAL A 282 -2.98 11.96 0.65
CA VAL A 282 -3.45 10.79 -0.12
C VAL A 282 -2.26 9.96 -0.59
N THR A 283 -1.22 10.60 -1.14
CA THR A 283 0.01 9.94 -1.56
C THR A 283 0.66 9.19 -0.41
N THR A 284 0.90 9.84 0.74
CA THR A 284 1.51 9.19 1.91
C THR A 284 0.64 8.04 2.45
N ALA A 285 -0.69 8.20 2.46
CA ALA A 285 -1.59 7.12 2.87
C ALA A 285 -1.55 5.90 1.93
N LEU A 286 -1.41 6.12 0.61
CA LEU A 286 -1.27 5.05 -0.37
C LEU A 286 0.08 4.34 -0.27
N ILE A 287 1.17 5.09 -0.06
CA ILE A 287 2.52 4.54 0.17
C ILE A 287 2.52 3.68 1.45
N GLY A 288 2.01 4.22 2.56
CA GLY A 288 1.90 3.46 3.81
C GLY A 288 1.01 2.22 3.67
N TRP A 289 -0.01 2.26 2.82
CA TRP A 289 -0.81 1.07 2.50
C TRP A 289 -0.02 0.03 1.70
N GLN A 290 0.80 0.45 0.74
CA GLN A 290 1.67 -0.44 -0.04
C GLN A 290 2.71 -1.12 0.85
N GLU A 291 3.35 -0.37 1.75
CA GLU A 291 4.32 -0.87 2.73
C GLU A 291 3.69 -1.87 3.69
N LEU A 292 2.52 -1.54 4.24
CA LEU A 292 1.76 -2.44 5.13
C LEU A 292 1.38 -3.76 4.44
N ARG A 293 1.08 -3.72 3.14
CA ARG A 293 0.77 -4.93 2.35
C ARG A 293 2.02 -5.70 1.95
N ASN A 294 3.21 -5.12 2.13
CA ASN A 294 4.51 -5.69 1.84
C ASN A 294 4.56 -6.41 0.47
N ILE A 295 3.97 -5.77 -0.54
CA ILE A 295 3.65 -6.42 -1.83
C ILE A 295 4.91 -6.93 -2.53
N GLU A 296 6.02 -6.19 -2.44
CA GLU A 296 7.28 -6.56 -3.10
C GLU A 296 7.89 -7.83 -2.52
N VAL A 297 7.92 -7.95 -1.19
CA VAL A 297 8.44 -9.14 -0.51
C VAL A 297 7.54 -10.34 -0.81
N VAL A 298 6.21 -10.16 -0.80
CA VAL A 298 5.25 -11.22 -1.13
C VAL A 298 5.47 -11.72 -2.56
N VAL A 299 5.53 -10.81 -3.54
CA VAL A 299 5.74 -11.17 -4.96
C VAL A 299 7.07 -11.89 -5.15
N ARG A 300 8.15 -11.42 -4.53
CA ARG A 300 9.47 -12.06 -4.61
C ARG A 300 9.46 -13.47 -4.00
N ASN A 301 8.88 -13.63 -2.82
CA ASN A 301 8.80 -14.91 -2.12
C ASN A 301 7.95 -15.91 -2.91
N TYR A 302 6.80 -15.50 -3.45
CA TYR A 302 5.99 -16.37 -4.30
C TYR A 302 6.66 -16.70 -5.63
N SER A 303 7.39 -15.76 -6.23
CA SER A 303 8.14 -16.04 -7.47
C SER A 303 9.20 -17.12 -7.25
N LYS A 304 9.88 -17.10 -6.11
CA LYS A 304 10.82 -18.15 -5.69
C LYS A 304 10.11 -19.50 -5.54
N VAL A 305 8.95 -19.54 -4.88
CA VAL A 305 8.17 -20.78 -4.76
C VAL A 305 7.72 -21.31 -6.12
N VAL A 306 7.18 -20.45 -6.98
CA VAL A 306 6.76 -20.86 -8.33
C VAL A 306 7.92 -21.48 -9.08
N LEU A 307 9.12 -20.88 -9.03
CA LEU A 307 10.31 -21.44 -9.66
C LEU A 307 10.62 -22.86 -9.14
N GLU A 308 10.72 -23.03 -7.82
CA GLU A 308 11.03 -24.32 -7.19
C GLU A 308 9.95 -25.39 -7.45
N LEU A 309 8.67 -25.01 -7.34
CA LEU A 309 7.56 -25.92 -7.66
C LEU A 309 7.51 -26.27 -9.16
N THR A 310 7.89 -25.35 -10.04
CA THR A 310 7.99 -25.61 -11.48
C THR A 310 9.09 -26.62 -11.77
N ILE A 311 10.25 -26.52 -11.11
CA ILE A 311 11.33 -27.52 -11.25
C ILE A 311 10.84 -28.92 -10.83
N LEU A 312 10.09 -29.01 -9.73
CA LEU A 312 9.50 -30.28 -9.28
C LEU A 312 8.42 -30.79 -10.23
N TYR A 313 7.60 -29.89 -10.76
CA TYR A 313 6.55 -30.19 -11.72
C TYR A 313 7.15 -30.75 -13.01
N ASP A 314 8.12 -30.04 -13.60
CA ASP A 314 8.79 -30.42 -14.84
C ASP A 314 9.53 -31.75 -14.66
N HIS A 315 10.19 -31.96 -13.52
CA HIS A 315 10.83 -33.23 -13.20
C HIS A 315 9.81 -34.39 -13.21
N TRP A 316 8.69 -34.25 -12.50
CA TRP A 316 7.68 -35.32 -12.44
C TRP A 316 7.02 -35.62 -13.80
N VAL A 317 6.68 -34.57 -14.55
CA VAL A 317 6.04 -34.72 -15.87
C VAL A 317 6.96 -35.39 -16.89
N ASN A 318 8.27 -35.13 -16.81
CA ASN A 318 9.27 -35.70 -17.71
C ASN A 318 9.63 -37.17 -17.41
N LEU A 319 9.28 -37.71 -16.24
CA LEU A 319 9.51 -39.12 -15.93
C LEU A 319 8.54 -40.01 -16.70
N GLU A 320 9.08 -41.05 -17.35
CA GLU A 320 8.26 -42.11 -17.93
C GLU A 320 7.51 -42.89 -16.83
N PRO A 321 6.37 -43.55 -17.12
CA PRO A 321 5.62 -44.30 -16.11
C PRO A 321 6.44 -45.35 -15.37
N GLU A 322 7.47 -45.91 -16.01
CA GLU A 322 8.39 -46.89 -15.42
C GLU A 322 9.40 -46.25 -14.45
N GLU A 323 9.79 -45.00 -14.71
CA GLU A 323 10.72 -44.23 -13.89
C GLU A 323 10.05 -43.58 -12.67
N ARG A 324 8.72 -43.51 -12.64
CA ARG A 324 7.89 -43.02 -11.52
C ARG A 324 7.86 -44.00 -10.35
N THR A 325 9.06 -44.31 -9.85
CA THR A 325 9.28 -45.19 -8.71
C THR A 325 8.79 -44.54 -7.40
N ASN A 326 8.63 -45.36 -6.36
CA ASN A 326 8.33 -44.85 -5.01
C ASN A 326 9.39 -43.87 -4.49
N ALA A 327 10.64 -44.00 -4.94
CA ALA A 327 11.72 -43.10 -4.55
C ALA A 327 11.53 -41.70 -5.14
N GLU A 328 11.23 -41.60 -6.43
CA GLU A 328 10.92 -40.34 -7.09
C GLU A 328 9.64 -39.71 -6.55
N PHE A 329 8.61 -40.52 -6.28
CA PHE A 329 7.40 -40.05 -5.60
C PHE A 329 7.72 -39.40 -4.25
N TYR A 330 8.47 -40.07 -3.37
CA TYR A 330 8.82 -39.52 -2.07
C TYR A 330 9.73 -38.29 -2.17
N LYS A 331 10.60 -38.23 -3.18
CA LYS A 331 11.44 -37.07 -3.47
C LYS A 331 10.59 -35.87 -3.87
N MET A 332 9.62 -36.05 -4.76
CA MET A 332 8.66 -35.01 -5.15
C MET A 332 7.87 -34.49 -3.93
N VAL A 333 7.30 -35.40 -3.13
CA VAL A 333 6.52 -35.02 -1.93
C VAL A 333 7.37 -34.21 -0.95
N ARG A 334 8.59 -34.66 -0.63
CA ARG A 334 9.47 -33.93 0.29
C ARG A 334 9.88 -32.58 -0.27
N GLY A 335 10.30 -32.54 -1.54
CA GLY A 335 10.67 -31.29 -2.19
C GLY A 335 9.53 -30.27 -2.16
N CYS A 336 8.31 -30.70 -2.51
CA CYS A 336 7.15 -29.82 -2.53
C CYS A 336 6.81 -29.30 -1.12
N GLU A 337 6.68 -30.18 -0.12
CA GLU A 337 6.33 -29.74 1.24
C GLU A 337 7.44 -28.94 1.93
N ASP A 338 8.72 -29.15 1.56
CA ASP A 338 9.82 -28.34 2.09
C ASP A 338 9.86 -26.95 1.46
N VAL A 339 9.61 -26.82 0.15
CA VAL A 339 9.47 -25.52 -0.54
C VAL A 339 8.31 -24.72 0.06
N LEU A 340 7.12 -25.34 0.20
CA LEU A 340 5.95 -24.68 0.77
C LEU A 340 6.18 -24.26 2.23
N TRP A 341 6.81 -25.13 3.03
CA TRP A 341 7.10 -24.83 4.42
C TRP A 341 8.16 -23.72 4.59
N ALA A 342 9.20 -23.75 3.77
CA ALA A 342 10.24 -22.72 3.78
C ALA A 342 9.64 -21.35 3.44
N GLN A 343 8.79 -21.27 2.41
CA GLN A 343 8.09 -20.03 2.07
C GLN A 343 7.19 -19.55 3.20
N ASN A 344 6.40 -20.43 3.81
CA ASN A 344 5.52 -20.04 4.91
C ASN A 344 6.34 -19.44 6.07
N THR A 345 7.47 -20.06 6.39
CA THR A 345 8.40 -19.57 7.43
C THR A 345 9.02 -18.21 7.05
N GLU A 346 9.48 -18.03 5.81
CA GLU A 346 10.00 -16.76 5.31
C GLU A 346 8.94 -15.66 5.34
N TYR A 347 7.70 -15.96 4.91
CA TYR A 347 6.58 -15.02 4.95
C TYR A 347 6.26 -14.59 6.39
N ILE A 348 6.14 -15.54 7.33
CA ILE A 348 5.87 -15.23 8.74
C ILE A 348 6.98 -14.35 9.32
N ARG A 349 8.26 -14.70 9.08
CA ARG A 349 9.40 -13.92 9.58
C ARG A 349 9.36 -12.50 9.03
N SER A 350 9.21 -12.35 7.71
CA SER A 350 9.17 -11.03 7.07
C SER A 350 8.01 -10.18 7.60
N MET A 351 6.83 -10.76 7.81
CA MET A 351 5.69 -10.02 8.34
C MET A 351 5.84 -9.71 9.84
N GLN A 352 6.48 -10.59 10.62
CA GLN A 352 6.80 -10.28 12.02
C GLN A 352 7.81 -9.14 12.15
N GLU A 353 8.82 -9.11 11.28
CA GLU A 353 9.76 -7.98 11.18
C GLU A 353 9.00 -6.69 10.82
N THR A 354 8.16 -6.73 9.77
CA THR A 354 7.32 -5.59 9.39
C THR A 354 6.40 -5.14 10.53
N LEU A 355 5.79 -6.05 11.29
CA LEU A 355 4.92 -5.69 12.43
C LEU A 355 5.73 -5.08 13.59
N LYS A 356 6.93 -5.59 13.84
CA LYS A 356 7.82 -5.07 14.88
C LYS A 356 8.27 -3.66 14.55
N ASP A 357 8.70 -3.43 13.30
CA ASP A 357 9.16 -2.13 12.82
C ASP A 357 8.00 -1.11 12.81
N ASN A 358 6.77 -1.54 12.50
CA ASN A 358 5.58 -0.69 12.49
C ASN A 358 4.85 -0.56 13.85
N SER A 359 5.33 -1.17 14.92
CA SER A 359 4.63 -1.15 16.22
C SER A 359 5.08 0.04 17.08
N LEU A 360 4.12 0.96 17.32
CA LEU A 360 4.13 2.10 18.26
C LEU A 360 4.71 3.44 17.78
N ASP A 361 5.93 3.52 17.26
CA ASP A 361 6.52 4.84 16.95
C ASP A 361 6.10 5.38 15.56
N GLU A 362 5.93 4.50 14.58
CA GLU A 362 5.56 4.93 13.21
C GLU A 362 4.06 5.07 12.97
N ASP A 363 3.16 4.48 13.75
CA ASP A 363 1.71 4.62 13.50
C ASP A 363 1.14 5.96 13.99
N ALA A 364 1.54 6.37 15.18
CA ALA A 364 1.33 7.74 15.64
C ALA A 364 2.20 8.72 14.83
N GLY A 365 3.40 8.26 14.46
CA GLY A 365 4.25 8.88 13.48
C GLY A 365 3.60 9.03 12.11
N LEU A 366 2.69 8.16 11.66
CA LEU A 366 2.14 8.21 10.29
C LEU A 366 1.22 9.40 10.14
N ILE A 367 0.43 9.69 11.18
CA ILE A 367 -0.42 10.89 11.21
C ILE A 367 0.45 12.14 11.32
N ASN A 368 1.42 12.15 12.23
CA ASN A 368 2.35 13.28 12.37
C ASN A 368 3.23 13.47 11.13
N ARG A 369 3.65 12.41 10.46
CA ARG A 369 4.45 12.36 9.23
C ARG A 369 3.60 12.78 8.06
N VAL A 370 2.36 12.28 7.91
CA VAL A 370 1.41 12.78 6.90
C VAL A 370 1.19 14.29 7.08
N ILE A 371 0.95 14.75 8.31
CA ILE A 371 0.74 16.18 8.59
C ILE A 371 2.04 16.97 8.31
N GLN A 372 3.18 16.53 8.84
CA GLN A 372 4.47 17.19 8.68
C GLN A 372 4.93 17.18 7.21
N GLU A 373 4.89 16.05 6.54
CA GLU A 373 5.23 15.87 5.13
C GLU A 373 4.26 16.64 4.23
N SER A 374 2.98 16.79 4.59
CA SER A 374 2.05 17.66 3.85
C SER A 374 2.41 19.15 3.99
N VAL A 375 2.86 19.58 5.17
CA VAL A 375 3.31 20.96 5.44
C VAL A 375 4.66 21.23 4.77
N GLU A 376 5.60 20.30 4.88
CA GLU A 376 6.94 20.37 4.26
C GLU A 376 6.86 20.23 2.74
N SER A 377 5.94 19.41 2.21
CA SER A 377 5.69 19.34 0.76
C SER A 377 5.10 20.64 0.25
N ALA A 378 4.14 21.25 0.95
CA ALA A 378 3.62 22.56 0.57
C ALA A 378 4.72 23.64 0.58
N ALA A 379 5.63 23.59 1.57
CA ALA A 379 6.78 24.49 1.64
C ALA A 379 7.80 24.25 0.50
N ARG A 380 8.17 22.98 0.24
CA ARG A 380 9.09 22.59 -0.83
C ARG A 380 8.53 22.91 -2.22
N THR A 381 7.25 22.66 -2.46
CA THR A 381 6.61 23.02 -3.74
C THR A 381 6.52 24.53 -3.92
N LYS A 382 6.25 25.29 -2.85
CA LYS A 382 6.29 26.76 -2.89
C LYS A 382 7.70 27.29 -3.20
N GLN A 383 8.72 26.65 -2.65
CA GLN A 383 10.13 26.99 -2.92
C GLN A 383 10.54 26.60 -4.35
N ALA A 384 10.22 25.39 -4.80
CA ALA A 384 10.46 24.93 -6.16
C ALA A 384 9.72 25.79 -7.19
N MET A 385 8.49 26.24 -6.92
CA MET A 385 7.80 27.21 -7.78
C MET A 385 8.43 28.59 -7.77
N ARG A 386 9.02 29.03 -6.65
CA ARG A 386 9.76 30.28 -6.61
C ARG A 386 11.02 30.19 -7.45
N GLU A 387 11.71 29.06 -7.41
CA GLU A 387 12.89 28.76 -8.21
C GLU A 387 12.55 28.58 -9.70
N ASP A 388 11.47 27.85 -10.04
CA ASP A 388 10.97 27.71 -11.42
C ASP A 388 10.41 29.02 -11.99
N LEU A 389 9.78 29.88 -11.17
CA LEU A 389 9.36 31.21 -11.60
C LEU A 389 10.54 32.15 -11.81
N LEU A 390 11.60 32.02 -11.02
CA LEU A 390 12.86 32.74 -11.23
C LEU A 390 13.55 32.24 -12.51
N GLY A 391 13.58 30.93 -12.74
CA GLY A 391 14.10 30.31 -13.96
C GLY A 391 13.29 30.68 -15.20
N PHE A 392 11.95 30.65 -15.12
CA PHE A 392 11.07 31.09 -16.21
C PHE A 392 11.20 32.60 -16.48
N ALA A 393 11.42 33.41 -15.45
CA ALA A 393 11.69 34.85 -15.62
C ALA A 393 13.07 35.11 -16.25
N GLU A 394 14.08 34.32 -15.89
CA GLU A 394 15.43 34.36 -16.47
C GLU A 394 15.43 33.87 -17.93
N GLU A 395 14.71 32.80 -18.22
CA GLU A 395 14.52 32.25 -19.58
C GLU A 395 13.66 33.18 -20.45
N SER A 396 12.61 33.79 -19.91
CA SER A 396 11.82 34.82 -20.61
C SER A 396 12.61 36.11 -20.84
N LEU A 397 13.52 36.46 -19.92
CA LEU A 397 14.46 37.57 -20.11
C LEU A 397 15.48 37.26 -21.19
N GLN A 398 16.00 36.02 -21.26
CA GLN A 398 16.91 35.58 -22.33
C GLN A 398 16.21 35.46 -23.70
N GLU A 399 14.97 34.98 -23.75
CA GLU A 399 14.16 34.97 -24.99
C GLU A 399 13.81 36.40 -25.44
N ALA A 400 13.54 37.30 -24.50
CA ALA A 400 13.34 38.72 -24.78
C ALA A 400 14.64 39.38 -25.25
N GLU A 401 15.79 39.05 -24.65
CA GLU A 401 17.12 39.53 -25.05
C GLU A 401 17.49 39.03 -26.44
N GLN A 402 17.24 37.76 -26.77
CA GLN A 402 17.44 37.21 -28.12
C GLN A 402 16.50 37.83 -29.16
N LYS A 403 15.21 38.00 -28.84
CA LYS A 403 14.28 38.71 -29.73
C LYS A 403 14.65 40.17 -29.90
N VAL A 404 15.12 40.83 -28.85
CA VAL A 404 15.64 42.20 -28.94
C VAL A 404 16.89 42.21 -29.81
N ASP A 405 17.84 41.29 -29.67
CA ASP A 405 19.06 41.23 -30.48
C ASP A 405 18.80 40.90 -31.97
N GLU A 406 17.84 40.02 -32.26
CA GLU A 406 17.36 39.73 -33.62
C GLU A 406 16.62 40.93 -34.23
N THR A 407 15.75 41.57 -33.45
CA THR A 407 15.02 42.78 -33.90
C THR A 407 15.98 43.95 -34.05
N PHE A 408 17.00 44.08 -33.20
CA PHE A 408 18.04 45.10 -33.23
C PHE A 408 18.98 44.89 -34.43
N LYS A 409 19.35 43.65 -34.77
CA LYS A 409 20.09 43.32 -36.01
C LYS A 409 19.27 43.55 -37.27
N ALA A 410 17.98 43.21 -37.27
CA ALA A 410 17.09 43.48 -38.39
C ALA A 410 16.89 44.98 -38.59
N VAL A 411 16.70 45.72 -37.50
CA VAL A 411 16.52 47.18 -37.49
C VAL A 411 17.82 47.91 -37.82
N LEU A 412 18.98 47.47 -37.32
CA LEU A 412 20.30 48.01 -37.70
C LEU A 412 20.67 47.69 -39.16
N GLY A 413 20.26 46.53 -39.67
CA GLY A 413 20.40 46.18 -41.09
C GLY A 413 19.61 47.14 -41.99
N THR A 414 18.41 47.55 -41.56
CA THR A 414 17.59 48.54 -42.26
C THR A 414 18.02 50.00 -42.00
N LEU A 415 18.58 50.32 -40.82
CA LEU A 415 19.05 51.68 -40.48
C LEU A 415 20.46 51.99 -41.02
N ALA A 416 21.31 50.98 -41.23
CA ALA A 416 22.60 51.16 -41.90
C ALA A 416 22.44 51.56 -43.38
N GLU A 417 21.27 51.28 -43.96
CA GLU A 417 20.90 51.70 -45.31
C GLU A 417 20.35 53.14 -45.35
N GLU A 418 19.95 53.71 -44.21
CA GLU A 418 19.20 54.99 -44.15
C GLU A 418 19.80 56.07 -43.21
N ALA A 419 20.96 55.85 -42.58
CA ALA A 419 21.54 56.80 -41.62
C ALA A 419 22.97 57.27 -41.97
N SER A 420 23.09 58.11 -43.00
CA SER A 420 24.26 58.98 -43.23
C SER A 420 24.01 60.42 -42.71
N SER A 421 23.42 60.58 -41.52
CA SER A 421 23.09 61.91 -40.97
C SER A 421 23.69 62.14 -39.59
N GLU A 422 24.51 63.18 -39.52
CA GLU A 422 25.30 63.65 -38.37
C GLU A 422 24.47 64.00 -37.12
N ILE A 423 23.15 64.25 -37.27
CA ILE A 423 22.29 64.70 -36.17
C ILE A 423 21.92 63.57 -35.20
N VAL A 424 21.93 62.31 -35.64
CA VAL A 424 21.57 61.15 -34.79
C VAL A 424 22.74 60.70 -33.91
N GLN A 425 24.00 60.93 -34.35
CA GLN A 425 25.18 60.57 -33.54
C GLN A 425 25.32 61.46 -32.29
N GLN A 426 24.91 62.73 -32.35
CA GLN A 426 24.95 63.61 -31.18
C GLN A 426 23.88 63.27 -30.13
N GLU A 427 22.70 62.78 -30.52
CA GLU A 427 21.69 62.34 -29.55
C GLU A 427 22.00 60.97 -28.94
N LEU A 428 22.65 60.07 -29.70
CA LEU A 428 23.05 58.75 -29.20
C LEU A 428 24.15 58.83 -28.13
N GLU A 429 25.09 59.77 -28.26
CA GLU A 429 26.14 59.99 -27.25
C GLU A 429 25.58 60.61 -25.95
N ALA A 430 24.57 61.49 -26.06
CA ALA A 430 23.89 62.07 -24.92
C ALA A 430 23.06 61.02 -24.16
N MET A 431 22.38 60.12 -24.88
CA MET A 431 21.58 59.05 -24.30
C MET A 431 22.46 57.94 -23.68
N GLY A 432 23.60 57.62 -24.29
CA GLY A 432 24.58 56.66 -23.76
C GLY A 432 25.16 57.07 -22.40
N LYS A 433 25.44 58.37 -22.20
CA LYS A 433 25.93 58.87 -20.90
C LYS A 433 24.89 58.79 -19.78
N VAL A 434 23.61 59.02 -20.10
CA VAL A 434 22.52 58.96 -19.11
C VAL A 434 22.25 57.52 -18.67
N VAL A 435 22.34 56.56 -19.58
CA VAL A 435 22.15 55.13 -19.27
C VAL A 435 23.28 54.57 -18.41
N VAL A 436 24.54 54.92 -18.71
CA VAL A 436 25.70 54.47 -17.91
C VAL A 436 25.66 55.05 -16.49
N GLN A 437 25.34 56.33 -16.33
CA GLN A 437 25.18 56.93 -14.99
C GLN A 437 24.01 56.33 -14.20
N THR A 438 22.95 55.89 -14.87
CA THR A 438 21.82 55.24 -14.20
C THR A 438 22.21 53.84 -13.72
N ALA A 439 22.97 53.10 -14.53
CA ALA A 439 23.48 51.77 -14.17
C ALA A 439 24.48 51.83 -13.00
N GLU A 440 25.40 52.80 -13.00
CA GLU A 440 26.37 52.99 -11.91
C GLU A 440 25.67 53.37 -10.59
N ASN A 441 24.68 54.27 -10.62
CA ASN A 441 23.89 54.63 -9.43
C ASN A 441 23.07 53.45 -8.87
N VAL A 442 22.57 52.55 -9.73
CA VAL A 442 21.84 51.34 -9.30
C VAL A 442 22.81 50.32 -8.69
N MET A 443 24.00 50.17 -9.25
CA MET A 443 25.02 49.23 -8.76
C MET A 443 25.61 49.69 -7.42
N GLU A 444 25.81 51.00 -7.25
CA GLU A 444 26.28 51.60 -5.99
C GLU A 444 25.22 51.53 -4.88
N ARG A 445 23.93 51.62 -5.22
CA ARG A 445 22.82 51.39 -4.27
C ARG A 445 22.69 49.93 -3.86
N ALA A 446 22.89 49.01 -4.81
CA ALA A 446 22.86 47.57 -4.52
C ALA A 446 24.03 47.14 -3.62
N SER A 447 25.23 47.70 -3.85
CA SER A 447 26.40 47.44 -3.01
C SER A 447 26.27 48.07 -1.61
N ALA A 448 25.71 49.27 -1.49
CA ALA A 448 25.41 49.89 -0.20
C ALA A 448 24.35 49.11 0.60
N PHE A 449 23.32 48.60 -0.06
CA PHE A 449 22.28 47.76 0.57
C PHE A 449 22.86 46.44 1.09
N THR A 450 23.68 45.77 0.28
CA THR A 450 24.34 44.51 0.68
C THR A 450 25.36 44.72 1.79
N ALA A 451 26.12 45.81 1.78
CA ALA A 451 27.00 46.18 2.88
C ALA A 451 26.22 46.45 4.18
N SER A 452 25.07 47.13 4.10
CA SER A 452 24.22 47.38 5.28
C SER A 452 23.62 46.11 5.88
N LEU A 453 23.26 45.13 5.05
CA LEU A 453 22.77 43.83 5.52
C LEU A 453 23.88 42.97 6.15
N ALA A 454 25.09 43.03 5.60
CA ALA A 454 26.25 42.34 6.17
C ALA A 454 26.61 42.91 7.55
N GLN A 455 26.54 44.24 7.71
CA GLN A 455 26.80 44.90 8.99
C GLN A 455 25.73 44.59 10.05
N ILE A 456 24.45 44.50 9.66
CA ILE A 456 23.36 44.05 10.55
C ILE A 456 23.56 42.58 10.95
N ALA A 457 23.96 41.71 10.01
CA ALA A 457 24.21 40.30 10.31
C ALA A 457 25.38 40.10 11.29
N GLU A 458 26.43 40.91 11.17
CA GLU A 458 27.58 40.89 12.08
C GLU A 458 27.23 41.45 13.47
N GLU A 459 26.47 42.55 13.54
CA GLU A 459 26.03 43.18 14.80
C GLU A 459 25.15 42.23 15.63
N PHE A 460 24.36 41.35 15.00
CA PHE A 460 23.47 40.40 15.68
C PHE A 460 23.97 38.95 15.69
N ALA A 461 25.20 38.68 15.24
CA ALA A 461 25.77 37.34 15.18
C ALA A 461 25.89 36.65 16.56
N HIS A 462 25.80 37.41 17.65
CA HIS A 462 25.89 36.93 19.02
C HIS A 462 24.52 36.62 19.66
N ILE A 463 23.41 36.82 18.95
CA ILE A 463 22.05 36.55 19.43
C ILE A 463 21.51 35.29 18.76
N GLU A 464 21.47 34.17 19.49
CA GLU A 464 20.79 32.95 19.02
C GLU A 464 19.27 33.13 19.10
N ILE A 465 18.62 33.21 17.93
CA ILE A 465 17.16 33.37 17.85
C ILE A 465 16.49 32.04 18.20
N GLY A 466 15.97 31.94 19.43
CA GLY A 466 15.33 30.76 20.00
C GLY A 466 13.94 31.06 20.57
N ARG A 467 13.36 30.10 21.30
CA ARG A 467 12.03 30.28 21.94
C ARG A 467 11.99 31.38 23.00
N ASP A 468 13.14 31.82 23.46
CA ASP A 468 13.29 32.71 24.62
C ASP A 468 13.64 34.15 24.19
N THR A 469 13.77 34.41 22.88
CA THR A 469 14.07 35.75 22.35
C THR A 469 12.90 36.69 22.63
N THR A 470 13.17 37.81 23.31
CA THR A 470 12.11 38.72 23.75
C THR A 470 11.50 39.46 22.56
N LYS A 471 10.22 39.83 22.69
CA LYS A 471 9.49 40.52 21.62
C LYS A 471 10.09 41.90 21.32
N GLU A 472 10.68 42.54 22.32
CA GLU A 472 11.44 43.78 22.19
C GLU A 472 12.69 43.59 21.33
N GLU A 473 13.47 42.53 21.54
CA GLU A 473 14.69 42.22 20.77
C GLU A 473 14.34 41.86 19.31
N LEU A 474 13.31 41.06 19.10
CA LEU A 474 12.85 40.70 17.75
C LEU A 474 12.36 41.94 16.98
N ASN A 475 11.66 42.85 17.65
CA ASN A 475 11.24 44.12 17.05
C ASN A 475 12.40 45.07 16.80
N ALA A 476 13.44 45.07 17.64
CA ALA A 476 14.65 45.86 17.42
C ALA A 476 15.43 45.39 16.18
N ILE A 477 15.51 44.06 15.96
CA ILE A 477 16.10 43.46 14.75
C ILE A 477 15.27 43.84 13.52
N LEU A 478 13.95 43.63 13.58
CA LEU A 478 13.03 43.92 12.47
C LEU A 478 12.94 45.41 12.12
N ALA A 479 13.08 46.31 13.09
CA ALA A 479 13.04 47.76 12.87
C ALA A 479 14.27 48.31 12.14
N ARG A 480 15.41 47.58 12.18
CA ARG A 480 16.65 47.97 11.47
C ARG A 480 16.74 47.43 10.04
N TYR A 481 15.84 46.53 9.63
CA TYR A 481 15.76 46.13 8.23
C TYR A 481 15.31 47.33 7.37
N PRO A 482 16.00 47.62 6.26
CA PRO A 482 15.64 48.72 5.37
C PRO A 482 14.22 48.52 4.84
N LYS A 483 13.35 49.52 5.03
CA LYS A 483 11.94 49.44 4.65
C LYS A 483 11.81 49.62 3.14
N THR A 484 10.90 48.86 2.53
CA THR A 484 10.66 48.76 1.08
C THR A 484 10.28 50.07 0.35
N ASN A 485 10.19 51.21 1.06
CA ASN A 485 9.96 52.52 0.47
C ASN A 485 11.27 53.29 0.18
N ASP A 486 12.42 52.86 0.69
CA ASP A 486 13.72 53.51 0.44
C ASP A 486 14.38 53.07 -0.88
N VAL A 487 13.75 52.16 -1.62
CA VAL A 487 14.17 51.73 -2.97
C VAL A 487 13.06 52.05 -3.98
N LYS A 488 12.69 53.33 -4.06
CA LYS A 488 11.89 53.85 -5.18
C LYS A 488 12.71 54.86 -5.97
N GLY A 489 12.95 54.52 -7.24
CA GLY A 489 13.70 55.27 -8.23
C GLY A 489 14.46 54.29 -9.08
#